data_AF-A0A351KRV6-F1
#
_entry.id   AF-A0A351KRV6-F1
#
_cell.length_a   1.000
_cell.length_b   1.000
_cell.length_c   1.000
_cell.angle_alpha   90.00
_cell.angle_beta   90.00
_cell.angle_gamma   90.00
#
_symmetry.space_group_name_H-M   'P 1'
#
loop_
_entity.id
_entity.type
_entity.pdbx_description
1 polymer ?
#
loop_
_entity_poly.entity_id
_entity_poly.type
_entity_poly.pdbx_seq_one_letter_code
_entity_poly.pdbx_strand_id
1 'polypeptide(L)' 'VLHGCTIGDLCLIGIGAIVMDGAIIEDQVMVGAGALVPPGKRLESGYLYVGSPARPSRPLKDEEIA' A
#
# COMPACT_ATOMS: atom_id res chain seq x y z
N VAL A 1 0.45 1.71 -11.24
CA VAL A 1 -0.50 2.76 -11.67
C VAL A 1 -1.09 3.39 -10.43
N LEU A 2 -1.05 4.71 -10.32
CA LEU A 2 -1.73 5.46 -9.27
C LEU A 2 -2.87 6.22 -9.93
N HIS A 3 -4.08 6.09 -9.40
CA HIS A 3 -5.27 6.69 -9.99
C HIS A 3 -6.16 7.23 -8.87
N GLY A 4 -6.26 8.57 -8.76
CA GLY A 4 -7.17 9.23 -7.83
C GLY A 4 -7.02 8.85 -6.36
N CYS A 5 -5.82 8.44 -5.91
CA CYS A 5 -5.56 7.96 -4.56
C CYS A 5 -4.75 8.97 -3.72
N THR A 6 -4.83 8.85 -2.40
CA THR A 6 -3.99 9.59 -1.45
C THR A 6 -2.93 8.65 -0.90
N ILE A 7 -1.67 9.07 -0.91
CA ILE A 7 -0.54 8.31 -0.37
C ILE A 7 0.15 9.20 0.67
N GLY A 8 0.32 8.66 1.87
CA GLY A 8 1.05 9.28 2.97
C GLY A 8 2.57 9.24 2.77
N ASP A 9 3.27 9.63 3.81
CA ASP A 9 4.72 9.76 3.79
C ASP A 9 5.42 8.41 3.95
N LEU A 10 6.62 8.30 3.40
CA LEU A 10 7.51 7.13 3.55
C LEU A 10 6.86 5.80 3.10
N CYS A 11 5.95 5.85 2.14
CA CYS A 11 5.37 4.66 1.55
C CYS A 11 6.27 4.05 0.47
N LEU A 12 6.29 2.71 0.40
CA LEU A 12 6.91 1.99 -0.69
C LEU A 12 5.82 1.35 -1.56
N ILE A 13 5.74 1.78 -2.82
CA ILE A 13 4.81 1.21 -3.80
C ILE A 13 5.58 0.25 -4.71
N GLY A 14 5.33 -1.05 -4.53
CA GLY A 14 6.00 -2.11 -5.26
C GLY A 14 5.76 -2.02 -6.77
N ILE A 15 6.73 -2.53 -7.53
CA ILE A 15 6.70 -2.53 -8.99
C ILE A 15 5.42 -3.21 -9.49
N GLY A 16 4.74 -2.56 -10.43
CA GLY A 16 3.50 -3.08 -11.02
C GLY A 16 2.28 -3.03 -10.10
N ALA A 17 2.38 -2.46 -8.90
CA ALA A 17 1.21 -2.24 -8.06
C ALA A 17 0.24 -1.25 -8.72
N ILE A 18 -1.06 -1.47 -8.52
CA ILE A 18 -2.15 -0.66 -9.03
C ILE A 18 -2.95 -0.17 -7.83
N VAL A 19 -3.08 1.15 -7.70
CA VAL A 19 -3.83 1.82 -6.64
C VAL A 19 -4.95 2.63 -7.28
N MET A 20 -6.19 2.30 -6.91
CA MET A 20 -7.40 2.82 -7.56
C MET A 20 -8.02 4.00 -6.79
N ASP A 21 -9.05 4.58 -7.38
CA ASP A 21 -9.70 5.82 -6.92
C ASP A 21 -10.12 5.81 -5.47
N GLY A 22 -9.82 6.91 -4.77
CA GLY A 22 -10.21 7.11 -3.38
C GLY A 22 -9.52 6.17 -2.39
N ALA A 23 -8.57 5.35 -2.83
CA ALA A 23 -7.73 4.60 -1.90
C ALA A 23 -6.88 5.56 -1.06
N ILE A 24 -6.72 5.24 0.22
CA ILE A 24 -5.92 6.00 1.17
C ILE A 24 -4.85 5.08 1.70
N ILE A 25 -3.60 5.39 1.38
CA ILE A 25 -2.44 4.71 1.94
C ILE A 25 -1.90 5.61 3.03
N GLU A 26 -1.95 5.17 4.28
CA GLU A 26 -1.40 5.92 5.42
C GLU A 26 0.13 5.90 5.40
N ASP A 27 0.77 6.60 6.34
CA ASP A 27 2.23 6.72 6.37
C ASP A 27 2.90 5.37 6.62
N GLN A 28 4.12 5.19 6.11
CA GLN A 28 4.93 3.99 6.37
C GLN A 28 4.21 2.68 5.99
N VAL A 29 3.60 2.65 4.80
CA VAL A 29 2.96 1.45 4.25
C VAL A 29 3.81 0.89 3.10
N MET A 30 3.95 -0.43 3.06
CA MET A 30 4.51 -1.11 1.90
C MET A 30 3.44 -1.85 1.12
N VAL A 31 3.36 -1.57 -0.19
CA VAL A 31 2.51 -2.29 -1.13
C VAL A 31 3.39 -3.23 -1.94
N GLY A 32 3.13 -4.53 -1.88
CA GLY A 32 3.90 -5.55 -2.60
C GLY A 32 3.79 -5.42 -4.12
N ALA A 33 4.77 -5.99 -4.82
CA ALA A 33 4.78 -6.01 -6.29
C ALA A 33 3.51 -6.66 -6.86
N GLY A 34 2.96 -6.06 -7.92
CA GLY A 34 1.74 -6.53 -8.58
C GLY A 34 0.46 -6.47 -7.73
N ALA A 35 0.47 -5.84 -6.55
CA ALA A 35 -0.73 -5.74 -5.73
C ALA A 35 -1.78 -4.80 -6.35
N LEU A 36 -3.06 -5.11 -6.17
CA LEU A 36 -4.18 -4.26 -6.59
C LEU A 36 -4.91 -3.73 -5.36
N VAL A 37 -4.77 -2.44 -5.08
CA VAL A 37 -5.53 -1.74 -4.04
C VAL A 37 -6.86 -1.28 -4.66
N PRO A 38 -8.01 -1.86 -4.25
CA PRO A 38 -9.32 -1.51 -4.80
C PRO A 38 -9.73 -0.07 -4.49
N PRO A 39 -10.71 0.50 -5.22
CA PRO A 39 -11.23 1.83 -4.96
C PRO A 39 -11.73 2.00 -3.51
N GLY A 40 -11.47 3.15 -2.91
CA GLY A 40 -11.92 3.51 -1.56
C GLY A 40 -11.22 2.75 -0.42
N LYS A 41 -10.27 1.86 -0.72
CA LYS A 41 -9.60 1.06 0.31
C LYS A 41 -8.60 1.88 1.12
N ARG A 42 -8.67 1.77 2.45
CA ARG A 42 -7.66 2.31 3.36
C ARG A 42 -6.62 1.24 3.72
N LEU A 43 -5.35 1.59 3.63
CA LEU A 43 -4.22 0.78 4.10
C LEU A 43 -3.65 1.43 5.36
N GLU A 44 -3.56 0.65 6.44
CA GLU A 44 -3.12 1.08 7.76
C GLU A 44 -1.59 1.19 7.82
N SER A 45 -1.10 2.23 8.51
CA SER A 45 0.33 2.47 8.73
C SER A 45 1.06 1.27 9.33
N GLY A 46 2.31 1.07 8.91
CA GLY A 46 3.20 0.05 9.48
C GLY A 46 2.91 -1.37 9.01
N TYR A 47 2.22 -1.54 7.88
CA TYR A 47 1.90 -2.87 7.32
C TYR A 47 2.41 -3.08 5.89
N LEU A 48 2.70 -4.35 5.59
CA LEU A 48 2.88 -4.85 4.22
C LEU A 48 1.55 -5.36 3.67
N TYR A 49 1.11 -4.83 2.53
CA TYR A 49 -0.07 -5.25 1.80
C TYR A 49 0.28 -5.96 0.49
N VAL A 50 -0.32 -7.12 0.22
CA VAL A 50 -0.02 -7.92 -0.99
C VAL A 50 -1.28 -8.49 -1.63
N GLY A 51 -1.17 -8.85 -2.92
CA GLY A 51 -2.21 -9.57 -3.67
C GLY A 51 -3.18 -8.67 -4.42
N SER A 52 -4.12 -9.32 -5.12
CA SER A 52 -5.20 -8.67 -5.88
C SER A 52 -6.52 -9.39 -5.56
N PRO A 53 -7.37 -8.86 -4.65
CA PRO A 53 -7.24 -7.57 -3.98
C PRO A 53 -6.18 -7.56 -2.86
N ALA A 54 -5.50 -6.43 -2.68
CA ALA A 54 -4.46 -6.26 -1.67
C ALA A 54 -5.01 -6.48 -0.26
N ARG A 55 -4.35 -7.30 0.57
CA ARG A 55 -4.73 -7.54 1.99
C ARG A 55 -3.50 -7.39 2.90
N PRO A 56 -3.69 -7.01 4.18
CA PRO A 56 -2.58 -6.93 5.11
C PRO A 56 -1.99 -8.33 5.27
N SER A 57 -0.68 -8.46 5.06
CA SER A 57 0.04 -9.71 5.20
C SER A 57 0.69 -9.81 6.58
N ARG A 58 1.41 -8.76 6.98
CA ARG A 58 2.13 -8.67 8.25
C ARG A 58 2.48 -7.21 8.58
N PRO A 59 2.81 -6.91 9.85
CA PRO A 59 3.50 -5.67 10.20
C PRO A 59 4.83 -5.56 9.46
N LEU A 60 5.27 -4.32 9.23
CA LEU A 60 6.62 -4.02 8.77
C LEU A 60 7.63 -4.37 9.86
N LYS A 61 8.81 -4.77 9.42
CA LYS A 61 9.98 -4.95 10.27
C LYS A 61 10.65 -3.60 10.51
N ASP A 62 11.41 -3.50 11.59
CA ASP A 62 12.16 -2.28 11.91
C ASP A 62 13.10 -1.85 10.76
N GLU A 63 13.71 -2.83 10.09
CA GLU A 63 14.57 -2.64 8.91
C GLU A 63 13.83 -2.05 7.70
N GLU A 64 12.51 -2.20 7.64
CA GLU A 64 11.64 -1.71 6.56
C GLU A 64 11.11 -0.31 6.84
N ILE A 65 11.26 0.20 8.07
CA ILE A 65 10.80 1.54 8.50
C ILE A 65 11.96 2.54 8.59
N ALA A 66 13.21 2.05 8.59
CA ALA A 66 14.44 2.83 8.82
C ALA A 66 14.89 3.74 7.67
#